data_AF-A0A1V5R1P2-F1
#
_entry.id   AF-A0A1V5R1P2-F1
#
_cell.length_a   1.000
_cell.length_b   1.000
_cell.length_c   1.000
_cell.angle_alpha   90.00
_cell.angle_beta   90.00
_cell.angle_gamma   90.00
#
_symmetry.space_group_name_H-M   'P 1'
#
loop_
_entity.id
_entity.type
_entity.pdbx_description
1 polymer ?
#
loop_
_entity_poly.entity_id
_entity_poly.type
_entity_poly.pdbx_seq_one_letter_code
_entity_poly.pdbx_strand_id
1 'polypeptide(L)'
;MLVLIAHRVIDLLILAILVSSILSWFRPDPRNPFVRVLNAVVEPILHPIRALLPGMGGLDFSPMLAVVILMLLRSLLERGLT
;
A
#
# COMPACT_ATOMS: atom_id res chain seq x y z
N MET A 1 21.14 5.45 -10.12
CA MET A 1 19.91 5.32 -10.96
C MET A 1 18.94 4.27 -10.40
N LEU A 2 19.35 3.01 -10.22
CA LEU A 2 18.48 1.95 -9.66
C LEU A 2 17.83 2.33 -8.31
N VAL A 3 18.63 2.87 -7.40
CA VAL A 3 18.20 3.34 -6.08
C VAL A 3 17.08 4.37 -6.19
N LEU A 4 17.25 5.37 -7.05
CA LEU A 4 16.26 6.43 -7.24
C LEU A 4 14.94 5.86 -7.76
N ILE A 5 15.00 4.90 -8.68
CA ILE A 5 13.81 4.21 -9.20
C ILE A 5 13.10 3.47 -8.06
N ALA A 6 13.84 2.72 -7.23
CA ALA A 6 13.26 2.01 -6.09
C ALA A 6 12.54 2.95 -5.11
N HIS A 7 13.12 4.12 -4.82
CA HIS A 7 12.47 5.13 -3.98
C HIS A 7 11.14 5.61 -4.57
N ARG A 8 11.13 5.94 -5.87
CA ARG A 8 9.92 6.38 -6.55
C ARG A 8 8.84 5.30 -6.59
N VAL A 9 9.23 4.04 -6.77
CA VAL A 9 8.29 2.92 -6.73
C VAL A 9 7.66 2.79 -5.34
N ILE A 10 8.45 2.90 -4.27
CA ILE A 10 7.92 2.85 -2.89
C ILE A 10 6.95 4.01 -2.65
N ASP A 11 7.29 5.23 -3.05
CA ASP A 11 6.41 6.40 -2.90
C ASP A 11 5.08 6.20 -3.64
N LEU A 12 5.13 5.63 -4.86
CA LEU A 12 3.92 5.32 -5.65
C LEU A 12 3.07 4.22 -5.00
N LEU A 13 3.69 3.21 -4.41
CA LEU A 13 2.97 2.16 -3.67
C LEU A 13 2.28 2.72 -2.43
N ILE A 14 2.95 3.59 -1.66
CA ILE A 14 2.36 4.29 -0.52
C ILE A 14 1.15 5.12 -0.99
N LEU A 15 1.30 5.90 -2.07
CA LEU A 15 0.20 6.67 -2.63
C LEU A 15 -0.97 5.77 -3.07
N ALA A 16 -0.69 4.67 -3.79
CA ALA A 16 -1.71 3.72 -4.22
C ALA A 16 -2.47 3.10 -3.03
N ILE A 17 -1.76 2.72 -1.97
CA ILE A 17 -2.37 2.22 -0.73
C ILE A 17 -3.29 3.27 -0.13
N LEU A 18 -2.84 4.52 0.01
CA LEU A 18 -3.65 5.59 0.58
C LEU A 18 -4.89 5.89 -0.26
N VAL A 19 -4.73 5.99 -1.59
CA VAL A 19 -5.84 6.20 -2.52
C VAL A 19 -6.84 5.04 -2.43
N SER A 20 -6.38 3.79 -2.43
CA SER A 20 -7.24 2.61 -2.31
C SER A 20 -8.02 2.61 -1.00
N SER A 21 -7.36 3.00 0.09
CA SER A 21 -7.96 3.02 1.43
C SER A 21 -9.04 4.09 1.54
N ILE A 22 -8.73 5.31 1.08
CA ILE A 22 -9.69 6.42 1.03
C ILE A 22 -10.87 6.05 0.14
N LEU A 23 -10.61 5.51 -1.06
CA LEU A 23 -11.66 5.09 -1.97
C LEU A 23 -12.57 4.03 -1.35
N SER A 24 -12.02 3.08 -0.58
CA SER A 24 -12.81 2.01 0.05
C SER A 24 -13.91 2.55 0.99
N TRP A 25 -13.72 3.72 1.62
CA TRP A 25 -14.74 4.37 2.44
C TRP A 25 -15.98 4.80 1.64
N PHE A 26 -15.81 5.09 0.35
CA PHE A 26 -16.89 5.50 -0.55
C PHE A 26 -17.55 4.34 -1.29
N ARG A 27 -17.11 3.09 -1.05
CA ARG A 27 -17.64 1.87 -1.71
C ARG A 27 -17.70 2.01 -3.24
N PRO A 28 -16.54 2.15 -3.91
CA PRO A 28 -16.48 2.45 -5.33
C PRO A 28 -16.93 1.23 -6.14
N ASP A 29 -17.48 1.46 -7.35
CA ASP A 29 -17.93 0.37 -8.24
C ASP A 29 -16.75 -0.56 -8.59
N PRO A 30 -16.81 -1.86 -8.24
CA PRO A 30 -15.75 -2.82 -8.55
C PRO A 30 -15.52 -3.04 -10.05
N ARG A 31 -16.49 -2.67 -10.90
CA ARG A 31 -16.38 -2.76 -12.36
C ARG A 31 -15.56 -1.61 -12.95
N ASN A 32 -15.32 -0.56 -12.19
CA ASN A 32 -14.49 0.56 -12.65
C ASN A 32 -13.06 0.08 -12.94
N PRO A 33 -12.55 0.23 -14.18
CA PRO A 33 -11.21 -0.20 -14.56
C PRO A 33 -10.10 0.37 -13.66
N PHE A 34 -10.26 1.62 -13.20
CA PHE A 34 -9.29 2.25 -12.30
C PHE A 34 -9.24 1.53 -10.95
N VAL A 35 -10.39 1.23 -10.35
CA VAL A 35 -10.49 0.50 -9.08
C VAL A 35 -9.88 -0.90 -9.20
N ARG A 36 -10.13 -1.59 -10.32
CA ARG A 36 -9.55 -2.91 -10.59
C ARG A 36 -8.03 -2.87 -10.67
N VAL A 37 -7.47 -1.92 -11.41
CA VAL A 37 -6.01 -1.77 -11.54
C VAL A 37 -5.40 -1.39 -10.20
N LEU A 38 -6.01 -0.45 -9.49
CA LEU A 38 -5.56 -0.03 -8.18
C LEU A 38 -5.50 -1.23 -7.24
N ASN A 39 -6.62 -1.94 -7.06
CA ASN A 39 -6.67 -3.13 -6.21
C ASN A 39 -5.66 -4.21 -6.64
N ALA A 40 -5.45 -4.43 -7.94
CA ALA A 40 -4.45 -5.39 -8.41
C ALA A 40 -3.02 -5.04 -7.97
N VAL A 41 -2.70 -3.75 -7.81
CA VAL A 41 -1.41 -3.27 -7.30
C VAL A 41 -1.34 -3.37 -5.79
N VAL A 42 -2.40 -3.00 -5.09
CA VAL A 42 -2.38 -2.86 -3.62
C VAL A 42 -2.61 -4.18 -2.89
N GLU A 43 -3.44 -5.06 -3.44
CA GLU A 43 -3.90 -6.28 -2.78
C GLU A 43 -2.77 -7.28 -2.45
N PRO A 44 -1.76 -7.50 -3.30
CA PRO A 44 -0.61 -8.35 -2.94
C PRO A 44 0.13 -7.88 -1.68
N ILE A 45 0.07 -6.59 -1.36
CA ILE A 45 0.70 -6.00 -0.17
C ILE A 45 -0.27 -6.03 1.01
N LEU A 46 -1.53 -5.65 0.81
CA LEU A 46 -2.51 -5.53 1.90
C LEU A 46 -3.06 -6.88 2.36
N HIS A 47 -3.29 -7.84 1.46
CA HIS A 47 -3.84 -9.15 1.79
C HIS A 47 -3.03 -9.90 2.87
N PRO A 48 -1.69 -10.07 2.75
CA PRO A 48 -0.92 -10.74 3.79
C PRO A 48 -0.94 -9.97 5.12
N ILE A 49 -0.97 -8.64 5.08
CA ILE A 49 -1.03 -7.80 6.29
C ILE A 49 -2.40 -7.97 6.96
N ARG A 50 -3.49 -7.99 6.19
CA ARG A 50 -4.85 -8.28 6.68
C ARG A 50 -4.95 -9.64 7.35
N ALA A 51 -4.26 -10.65 6.80
CA ALA A 51 -4.23 -11.99 7.40
C ALA A 51 -3.50 -12.05 8.75
N LEU A 52 -2.58 -11.11 9.02
CA LEU A 52 -1.86 -11.01 10.29
C LEU A 52 -2.61 -10.21 11.35
N LEU A 53 -3.50 -9.31 10.94
CA LEU A 53 -4.27 -8.48 11.86
C LEU A 53 -5.53 -9.20 12.33
N PRO A 54 -5.86 -9.17 13.64
CA PRO A 54 -7.14 -9.66 14.11
C PRO A 54 -8.28 -8.84 13.48
N GLY A 55 -9.42 -9.48 13.18
CA GLY A 55 -10.55 -8.82 12.53
C GLY A 55 -11.08 -7.63 13.36
N MET A 56 -10.79 -6.41 12.93
CA MET A 56 -11.15 -5.17 13.67
C MET A 56 -12.53 -4.61 13.28
N GLY A 57 -13.58 -5.43 13.39
CA GLY A 57 -14.96 -4.93 13.33
C GLY A 57 -15.36 -4.17 12.05
N GLY A 58 -14.73 -4.50 10.91
CA GLY A 58 -15.02 -3.88 9.62
C GLY A 58 -14.13 -2.67 9.26
N LEU A 59 -13.24 -2.23 10.16
CA LEU A 59 -12.20 -1.24 9.83
C LEU A 59 -10.92 -1.95 9.38
N ASP A 60 -10.42 -1.58 8.20
CA ASP A 60 -9.16 -2.11 7.66
C ASP A 60 -7.99 -1.19 8.04
N PHE A 61 -7.19 -1.63 9.03
CA PHE A 61 -5.95 -0.95 9.44
C PHE A 61 -4.70 -1.46 8.69
N SER A 62 -4.85 -2.46 7.80
CA SER A 62 -3.72 -2.94 7.00
C SER A 62 -3.04 -1.84 6.17
N PRO A 63 -3.72 -0.80 5.66
CA PRO A 63 -3.06 0.28 4.95
C PRO A 63 -2.07 1.05 5.79
N MET A 64 -2.41 1.34 7.06
CA MET A 64 -1.50 2.07 7.96
C MET A 64 -0.24 1.25 8.21
N LEU A 65 -0.39 -0.04 8.50
CA LEU A 65 0.75 -0.92 8.72
C LEU A 65 1.60 -1.11 7.45
N ALA A 66 0.96 -1.23 6.28
CA ALA A 66 1.65 -1.31 4.99
C ALA A 66 2.49 -0.05 4.71
N VAL A 67 1.92 1.14 4.94
CA VAL A 67 2.64 2.41 4.77
C VAL A 67 3.84 2.48 5.70
N VAL A 68 3.70 2.11 6.97
CA VAL A 68 4.82 2.07 7.93
C VAL A 68 5.93 1.13 7.45
N ILE A 69 5.58 -0.09 7.02
CA ILE A 69 6.55 -1.06 6.50
C ILE A 69 7.28 -0.51 5.27
N LEU A 70 6.56 0.11 4.32
CA LEU A 70 7.15 0.71 3.13
C LEU A 70 8.07 1.90 3.47
N MET A 71 7.69 2.74 4.43
CA MET A 71 8.55 3.83 4.91
C MET A 71 9.83 3.31 5.57
N LEU A 72 9.75 2.22 6.35
CA LEU A 72 10.91 1.55 6.92
C LEU A 72 11.81 0.98 5.83
N LEU A 73 11.25 0.28 4.84
CA LEU A 73 12.00 -0.26 3.70
C LEU A 73 12.72 0.86 2.93
N ARG A 74 12.06 1.99 2.71
CA ARG A 74 12.67 3.18 2.09
C ARG A 74 13.85 3.70 2.91
N SER A 75 13.65 3.91 4.21
CA SER A 75 14.71 4.40 5.12
C SER A 75 15.92 3.45 5.19
N LEU A 76 15.67 2.14 5.21
CA LEU A 76 16.74 1.13 5.20
C LEU A 76 17.50 1.13 3.87
N LEU A 77 16.79 1.30 2.75
CA LEU A 77 17.40 1.42 1.44
C LEU A 77 18.31 2.66 1.37
N GLU A 78 17.86 3.82 1.86
CA GLU A 78 18.67 5.05 1.93
C GLU A 78 19.95 4.84 2.73
N ARG A 79 19.84 4.25 3.93
CA ARG A 79 20.96 4.05 4.85
C ARG A 79 21.96 3.00 4.39
N GLY A 80 21.52 1.95 3.70
CA GLY A 80 22.39 0.89 3.19
C GLY A 80 23.24 1.31 1.99
N LEU A 81 23.00 2.49 1.44
CA LEU A 81 23.65 3.02 0.24
C LEU A 81 24.50 4.28 0.51
N THR A 82 24.49 4.78 1.74
CA THR A 82 25.39 5.81 2.29
C THR A 82 26.54 5.15 3.05
#